data_AF-A0A1G2FYJ5-F1
#
_entry.id   AF-A0A1G2FYJ5-F1
#
_cell.length_a   1.000
_cell.length_b   1.000
_cell.length_c   1.000
_cell.angle_alpha   90.00
_cell.angle_beta   90.00
_cell.angle_gamma   90.00
#
_symmetry.space_group_name_H-M   'P 1'
#
loop_
_entity.id
_entity.type
_entity.pdbx_description
1 polymer ?
#
loop_
_entity_poly.entity_id
_entity_poly.type
_entity_poly.pdbx_seq_one_letter_code
_entity_poly.pdbx_strand_id
1 'polypeptide(L)'
;MAQLSEMLSAVNQHWNINDLKRVYPHLSRKPRSRHQAECVKQISLHFAEACERLAEACEEVGHGNVLNVHKVQEALQRFLVSTLQLANVLGCGDRDLEFLLKEWVKKRAVLPDVR
;
A
#
# COMPACT_ATOMS: atom_id res chain seq x y z
N MET A 1 14.68 1.50 -14.81
CA MET A 1 13.43 1.51 -14.03
C MET A 1 13.19 0.09 -13.58
N ALA A 2 13.16 -0.19 -12.27
CA ALA A 2 12.95 -1.55 -11.77
C ALA A 2 11.54 -2.02 -12.17
N GLN A 3 11.44 -3.23 -12.70
CA GLN A 3 10.14 -3.83 -13.05
C GLN A 3 9.43 -4.25 -11.76
N LEU A 4 8.10 -4.15 -11.69
CA LEU A 4 7.32 -4.53 -10.50
C LEU A 4 7.64 -5.96 -10.05
N SER A 5 7.92 -6.85 -10.99
CA SER A 5 8.39 -8.22 -10.76
C SER A 5 9.66 -8.29 -9.89
N GLU A 6 10.62 -7.39 -10.09
CA GLU A 6 11.86 -7.30 -9.31
C GLU A 6 11.57 -6.81 -7.88
N MET A 7 10.68 -5.82 -7.74
CA MET A 7 10.25 -5.31 -6.43
C MET A 7 9.49 -6.39 -5.65
N LEU A 8 8.58 -7.12 -6.30
CA LEU A 8 7.87 -8.24 -5.71
C LEU A 8 8.83 -9.35 -5.31
N SER A 9 9.82 -9.68 -6.14
CA SER A 9 10.85 -10.69 -5.83
C SER A 9 11.65 -10.31 -4.58
N ALA A 10 12.13 -9.05 -4.50
CA ALA A 10 12.86 -8.56 -3.34
C ALA A 10 12.01 -8.60 -2.06
N VAL A 11 10.73 -8.19 -2.13
CA VAL A 11 9.83 -8.26 -0.99
C VAL A 11 9.58 -9.72 -0.59
N ASN A 12 9.39 -10.62 -1.54
CA ASN A 12 9.19 -12.05 -1.28
C ASN A 12 10.38 -12.73 -0.59
N GLN A 13 11.60 -12.32 -0.93
CA GLN A 13 12.83 -12.89 -0.38
C GLN A 13 13.06 -12.48 1.07
N HIS A 14 12.71 -11.24 1.43
CA HIS A 14 13.03 -10.67 2.74
C HIS A 14 11.83 -10.64 3.70
N TRP A 15 10.60 -10.68 3.18
CA TRP A 15 9.37 -10.75 3.96
C TRP A 15 8.58 -11.97 3.49
N ASN A 16 8.55 -13.03 4.29
CA ASN A 16 7.96 -14.33 3.91
C ASN A 16 6.47 -14.20 3.53
N ILE A 17 6.13 -14.44 2.25
CA ILE A 17 4.78 -14.18 1.67
C ILE A 17 3.90 -15.44 1.63
N ASN A 18 4.34 -16.56 2.19
CA ASN A 18 3.58 -17.80 2.11
C ASN A 18 2.56 -17.90 3.25
N ASP A 19 1.43 -17.18 3.12
CA ASP A 19 0.07 -17.74 3.32
C ASP A 19 -0.99 -16.64 3.10
N LEU A 20 -1.56 -16.65 1.89
CA LEU A 20 -2.61 -15.74 1.41
C LEU A 20 -3.84 -15.74 2.34
N LYS A 21 -4.13 -16.89 2.97
CA LYS A 21 -5.23 -17.03 3.93
C LYS A 21 -4.88 -16.43 5.29
N ARG A 22 -3.61 -16.32 5.63
CA ARG A 22 -3.16 -15.77 6.91
C ARG A 22 -3.13 -14.26 6.90
N VAL A 23 -2.62 -13.65 5.84
CA VAL A 23 -2.49 -12.18 5.74
C VAL A 23 -3.82 -11.53 5.34
N TYR A 24 -4.54 -12.14 4.38
CA TYR A 24 -5.83 -11.62 3.90
C TYR A 24 -6.89 -12.72 3.83
N PRO A 25 -7.32 -13.29 4.98
CA PRO A 25 -8.31 -14.39 5.02
C PRO A 25 -9.60 -14.06 4.27
N HIS A 26 -10.01 -12.79 4.29
CA HIS A 26 -11.23 -12.31 3.63
C HIS A 26 -11.15 -12.28 2.10
N LEU A 27 -9.95 -12.28 1.51
CA LEU A 27 -9.76 -12.31 0.05
C LEU A 27 -9.95 -13.72 -0.51
N SER A 28 -9.57 -14.76 0.23
CA SER A 28 -9.66 -16.17 -0.21
C SER A 28 -11.08 -16.66 -0.51
N ARG A 29 -12.11 -15.90 -0.10
CA ARG A 29 -13.53 -16.26 -0.22
C ARG A 29 -14.29 -15.43 -1.26
N LYS A 30 -13.63 -14.47 -1.93
CA LYS A 30 -14.29 -13.55 -2.86
C LYS A 30 -14.08 -13.98 -4.33
N PRO A 31 -15.03 -13.67 -5.23
CA PRO A 31 -14.81 -13.83 -6.67
C PRO A 31 -13.73 -12.88 -7.16
N ARG A 32 -12.94 -13.30 -8.16
CA ARG A 32 -11.90 -12.45 -8.80
C ARG A 32 -12.41 -11.08 -9.25
N SER A 33 -13.66 -10.98 -9.70
CA SER A 33 -14.29 -9.71 -10.10
C SER A 33 -14.42 -8.69 -8.96
N ARG A 34 -14.35 -9.11 -7.69
CA ARG A 34 -14.35 -8.23 -6.51
C ARG A 34 -12.95 -8.00 -5.92
N HIS A 35 -11.92 -8.65 -6.44
CA HIS A 35 -10.55 -8.51 -5.95
C HIS A 35 -9.99 -7.11 -6.21
N GLN A 36 -10.33 -6.47 -7.33
CA GLN A 36 -9.86 -5.11 -7.64
C GLN A 36 -10.41 -4.06 -6.67
N ALA A 37 -11.72 -4.10 -6.38
CA ALA A 37 -12.33 -3.17 -5.43
C ALA A 37 -11.79 -3.36 -4.01
N GLU A 38 -11.54 -4.61 -3.61
CA GLU A 38 -10.91 -4.90 -2.32
C GLU A 38 -9.43 -4.50 -2.31
N CYS A 39 -8.70 -4.66 -3.44
CA CYS A 39 -7.33 -4.17 -3.59
C CYS A 39 -7.26 -2.68 -3.27
N VAL A 40 -8.08 -1.88 -3.96
CA VAL A 40 -8.15 -0.43 -3.76
C VAL A 40 -8.41 -0.10 -2.30
N LYS A 41 -9.41 -0.76 -1.69
CA LYS A 41 -9.76 -0.53 -0.29
C LYS A 41 -8.59 -0.83 0.64
N GLN A 42 -7.92 -1.96 0.45
CA GLN A 42 -6.81 -2.39 1.31
C GLN A 42 -5.57 -1.49 1.12
N ILE A 43 -5.25 -1.06 -0.11
CA ILE A 43 -4.18 -0.08 -0.33
C ILE A 43 -4.53 1.25 0.35
N SER A 44 -5.79 1.71 0.27
CA SER A 44 -6.22 2.92 0.96
C SER A 44 -6.11 2.80 2.48
N LEU A 45 -6.38 1.64 3.06
CA LEU A 45 -6.18 1.38 4.49
C LEU A 45 -4.69 1.43 4.85
N HIS A 46 -3.82 0.73 4.11
CA HIS A 46 -2.37 0.78 4.31
C HIS A 46 -1.83 2.21 4.21
N PHE A 47 -2.37 3.01 3.28
CA PHE A 47 -2.00 4.41 3.12
C PHE A 47 -2.43 5.25 4.33
N ALA A 48 -3.66 5.07 4.82
CA ALA A 48 -4.14 5.77 6.01
C ALA A 48 -3.30 5.45 7.26
N GLU A 49 -2.99 4.17 7.48
CA GLU A 49 -2.10 3.73 8.58
C GLU A 49 -0.69 4.32 8.46
N ALA A 50 -0.18 4.46 7.23
CA ALA A 50 1.11 5.10 6.99
C ALA A 50 1.06 6.59 7.32
N CYS A 51 0.00 7.29 6.92
CA CYS A 51 -0.21 8.70 7.25
C CYS A 51 -0.32 8.92 8.75
N GLU A 52 -1.01 8.06 9.49
CA GLU A 52 -1.12 8.13 10.95
C GLU A 52 0.27 8.05 11.61
N ARG A 53 1.08 7.06 11.24
CA ARG A 53 2.46 6.91 11.76
C ARG A 53 3.37 8.09 11.40
N LEU A 54 3.20 8.63 10.19
CA LEU A 54 3.94 9.83 9.77
C LEU A 54 3.49 11.06 10.58
N ALA A 55 2.20 11.20 10.88
CA ALA A 55 1.69 12.26 11.73
C ALA A 55 2.27 12.16 13.14
N GLU A 56 2.30 10.97 13.74
CA GLU A 56 2.94 10.74 15.05
C GLU A 56 4.43 11.15 15.04
N ALA A 57 5.18 10.77 14.01
CA ALA A 57 6.59 11.14 13.88
C ALA A 57 6.80 12.65 13.71
N CYS A 58 5.85 13.33 13.06
CA CYS A 58 5.88 14.79 12.87
C CYS A 58 5.39 15.56 14.10
N GLU A 59 4.47 15.02 14.89
CA GLU A 59 3.96 15.64 16.11
C GLU A 59 5.08 15.85 17.14
N GLU A 60 6.01 14.90 17.25
CA GLU A 60 7.21 15.04 18.08
C GLU A 60 8.03 16.29 17.75
N VAL A 61 8.10 16.66 16.46
CA VAL A 61 8.78 17.89 16.00
C VAL A 61 8.04 19.14 16.45
N GLY A 62 6.71 19.12 16.45
CA GLY A 62 5.87 20.20 16.98
C GLY A 62 6.10 20.47 18.48
N HIS A 63 6.57 19.47 19.22
CA HIS A 63 6.96 19.58 20.62
C HIS A 63 8.45 19.95 20.84
N GLY A 64 9.18 20.30 19.77
CA GLY A 64 10.59 20.72 19.85
C GLY A 64 11.59 19.57 19.82
N ASN A 65 11.16 18.33 19.56
CA ASN A 65 12.08 17.20 19.37
C ASN A 65 12.63 17.15 17.94
N VAL A 66 13.71 16.39 17.75
CA VAL A 66 14.25 16.11 16.41
C VAL A 66 13.39 15.06 15.72
N LEU A 67 13.16 15.23 14.41
CA LEU A 67 12.43 14.26 13.61
C LEU A 67 13.07 12.87 13.72
N ASN A 68 12.29 11.89 14.14
CA ASN A 68 12.73 10.51 14.16
C ASN A 68 12.69 9.90 12.76
N VAL A 69 13.80 10.00 12.03
CA VAL A 69 13.94 9.49 10.66
C VAL A 69 13.66 7.98 10.57
N HIS A 70 13.98 7.22 11.62
CA HIS A 70 13.69 5.78 11.65
C HIS A 70 12.19 5.48 11.66
N LYS A 71 11.39 6.23 12.45
CA LYS A 71 9.92 6.08 12.45
C LYS A 71 9.33 6.41 11.07
N VAL A 72 9.83 7.47 10.42
CA VAL A 72 9.41 7.85 9.06
C VAL A 72 9.75 6.73 8.07
N GLN A 73 10.97 6.20 8.10
CA GLN A 73 11.40 5.11 7.23
C GLN A 73 10.58 3.84 7.45
N GLU A 74 10.30 3.47 8.70
CA GLU A 74 9.49 2.29 9.01
C GLU A 74 8.05 2.42 8.48
N ALA A 75 7.43 3.59 8.65
CA ALA A 75 6.09 3.86 8.13
C ALA A 75 6.02 3.70 6.60
N LEU A 76 6.99 4.29 5.88
CA LEU A 76 7.07 4.20 4.43
C LEU A 76 7.37 2.77 3.95
N GLN A 77 8.29 2.06 4.63
CA GLN A 77 8.62 0.68 4.29
C GLN A 77 7.43 -0.25 4.50
N ARG A 78 6.70 -0.12 5.62
CA ARG A 78 5.49 -0.90 5.87
C ARG A 78 4.42 -0.67 4.81
N PHE A 79 4.18 0.59 4.42
CA PHE A 79 3.23 0.90 3.36
C PHE A 79 3.61 0.21 2.05
N LEU A 80 4.87 0.36 1.63
CA LEU A 80 5.38 -0.20 0.39
C LEU A 80 5.29 -1.73 0.39
N VAL A 81 5.77 -2.37 1.46
CA VAL A 81 5.74 -3.83 1.62
C VAL A 81 4.30 -4.34 1.62
N SER A 82 3.40 -3.72 2.37
CA SER A 82 1.99 -4.17 2.47
C SER A 82 1.24 -3.99 1.14
N THR A 83 1.53 -2.92 0.40
CA THR A 83 0.95 -2.66 -0.92
C THR A 83 1.44 -3.66 -1.96
N LEU A 84 2.75 -3.94 -1.97
CA LEU A 84 3.35 -4.93 -2.86
C LEU A 84 2.90 -6.36 -2.52
N GLN A 85 2.78 -6.69 -1.22
CA GLN A 85 2.22 -7.95 -0.75
C GLN A 85 0.80 -8.15 -1.26
N LEU A 86 -0.07 -7.16 -1.11
CA LEU A 86 -1.44 -7.21 -1.59
C LEU A 86 -1.52 -7.37 -3.12
N ALA A 87 -0.68 -6.65 -3.87
CA ALA A 87 -0.60 -6.78 -5.32
C ALA A 87 -0.20 -8.20 -5.75
N ASN A 88 0.82 -8.78 -5.10
CA ASN A 88 1.24 -10.16 -5.34
C ASN A 88 0.11 -11.16 -5.01
N VAL A 89 -0.53 -10.97 -3.86
CA VAL A 89 -1.64 -11.81 -3.37
C VAL A 89 -2.83 -11.82 -4.33
N LEU A 90 -3.12 -10.70 -4.96
CA LEU A 90 -4.24 -10.58 -5.90
C LEU A 90 -3.88 -10.99 -7.33
N GLY A 91 -2.61 -11.37 -7.57
CA GLY A 91 -2.09 -11.67 -8.90
C GLY A 91 -2.10 -10.45 -9.81
N CYS A 92 -2.00 -9.24 -9.24
CA CYS A 92 -1.92 -8.00 -10.00
C CYS A 92 -0.56 -7.93 -10.69
N GLY A 93 -0.57 -7.89 -12.01
CA GLY A 93 0.62 -7.56 -12.80
C GLY A 93 0.79 -6.04 -12.95
N ASP A 94 1.85 -5.63 -13.64
CA ASP A 94 2.20 -4.23 -13.89
C ASP A 94 1.02 -3.44 -14.49
N ARG A 95 0.28 -4.08 -15.40
CA ARG A 95 -0.90 -3.47 -16.06
C ARG A 95 -2.07 -3.25 -15.11
N ASP A 96 -2.24 -4.09 -14.09
CA ASP A 96 -3.32 -3.97 -13.11
C ASP A 96 -3.06 -2.78 -12.18
N LEU A 97 -1.81 -2.62 -11.72
CA LEU A 97 -1.39 -1.46 -10.94
C LEU A 97 -1.47 -0.16 -11.75
N GLU A 98 -1.07 -0.19 -13.02
CA GLU A 98 -1.21 0.94 -13.93
C GLU A 98 -2.69 1.32 -14.14
N PHE A 99 -3.57 0.32 -14.31
CA PHE A 99 -5.01 0.53 -14.42
C PHE A 99 -5.58 1.14 -13.13
N LEU A 100 -5.20 0.62 -11.96
CA LEU A 100 -5.62 1.16 -10.66
C LEU A 100 -5.21 2.63 -10.48
N LEU A 101 -3.97 2.97 -10.83
CA LEU A 101 -3.48 4.34 -10.82
C LEU A 101 -4.27 5.25 -11.77
N LYS A 102 -4.54 4.78 -12.99
CA LYS A 102 -5.36 5.50 -13.98
C LYS A 102 -6.78 5.76 -13.46
N GLU A 103 -7.41 4.77 -12.83
CA GLU A 103 -8.75 4.92 -12.25
C GLU A 103 -8.76 5.88 -11.06
N TRP A 104 -7.73 5.86 -10.21
CA TRP A 104 -7.59 6.85 -9.12
C TRP A 104 -7.41 8.26 -9.64
N VAL A 105 -6.58 8.47 -10.67
CA VAL A 105 -6.39 9.79 -11.28
C VAL A 105 -7.69 10.30 -11.89
N LYS A 106 -8.45 9.46 -12.59
CA LYS A 106 -9.77 9.84 -13.12
C LYS A 106 -10.75 10.24 -12.02
N LYS A 107 -10.80 9.49 -10.91
CA LYS A 107 -11.67 9.82 -9.77
C LYS A 107 -11.23 11.09 -9.05
N ARG A 108 -9.92 11.37 -8.98
CA ARG A 108 -9.40 12.63 -8.44
C ARG A 108 -9.85 13.85 -9.25
N ALA A 109 -9.97 13.73 -10.58
CA ALA A 109 -10.52 14.79 -11.43
C ALA A 109 -12.00 15.12 -11.15
N VAL A 110 -12.69 14.27 -10.38
CA VAL A 110 -14.11 14.44 -10.01
C VAL A 110 -14.28 14.99 -8.58
N LEU A 111 -13.24 14.94 -7.74
CA LEU A 111 -13.30 15.50 -6.40
C LEU A 111 -13.05 17.01 -6.44
N PRO A 112 -13.88 17.83 -5.76
CA PRO A 112 -13.70 19.27 -5.76
C PRO A 112 -12.35 19.65 -5.15
N ASP A 113 -11.71 20.66 -5.75
CA ASP A 113 -10.45 21.24 -5.31
C ASP A 113 -10.63 21.77 -3.88
N VAL A 114 -10.19 21.02 -2.87
CA VAL A 114 -10.21 21.47 -1.48
C VAL A 114 -9.00 22.39 -1.32
N ARG A 115 -9.24 23.69 -1.51
CA ARG A 115 -8.31 24.77 -1.20
C ARG A 115 -8.53 25.29 0.21
#